data_AF-A0AAU1H5N7-F1
#
_entry.id   AF-A0AAU1H5N7-F1
#
_cell.length_a   1.000
_cell.length_b   1.000
_cell.length_c   1.000
_cell.angle_alpha   90.00
_cell.angle_beta   90.00
_cell.angle_gamma   90.00
#
_symmetry.space_group_name_H-M   'P 1'
#
loop_
_entity.id
_entity.type
_entity.pdbx_description
1 polymer ?
#
loop_
_entity_poly.entity_id
_entity_poly.type
_entity_poly.pdbx_seq_one_letter_code
_entity_poly.pdbx_strand_id
1 'polypeptide(L)'
;MDLFPLPRLGVVVPPENPTAEPEFSQLLGDAVNVYASRFPVTPGAGLRAMLERYNEVLPHVVGGFGALRLDAIVVACSASHYLLGPDGDRAFCDELSERAGTPVRSSTQAILAACEALGVSRLTLVSPYQPWLTDTSHAFWERAGLTVDGVVLVPVDEGPDVNGDPHYDPYAVTAAAILRRIRERELPRDTALLFTGTGMGTLAALAELARQEPRRTLLTSNLASAWWARRSAGITDEARHPLLRRLERAVV
;
A
#
# COMPACT_ATOMS: atom_id res chain seq x y z
N MET A 1 22.05 2.66 18.85
CA MET A 1 20.62 3.01 19.01
C MET A 1 20.02 2.08 20.04
N ASP A 2 19.25 2.62 20.97
CA ASP A 2 18.51 1.79 21.94
C ASP A 2 17.21 1.33 21.27
N LEU A 3 16.98 0.02 21.23
CA LEU A 3 15.84 -0.59 20.54
C LEU A 3 14.56 -0.48 21.36
N PHE A 4 14.65 -0.51 22.69
CA PHE A 4 13.47 -0.59 23.55
C PHE A 4 12.60 0.67 23.64
N PRO A 5 13.14 1.91 23.55
CA PRO A 5 12.31 3.12 23.60
C PRO A 5 11.64 3.46 22.27
N LEU A 6 12.01 2.80 21.17
CA LEU A 6 11.43 3.09 19.85
C LEU A 6 10.03 2.48 19.74
N PRO A 7 9.10 3.18 19.05
CA PRO A 7 7.81 2.62 18.71
C PRO A 7 7.93 1.31 17.92
N ARG A 8 6.93 0.46 18.04
CA ARG A 8 6.88 -0.88 17.46
C ARG A 8 5.69 -1.00 16.52
N LEU A 9 5.99 -1.24 15.25
CA LEU A 9 5.01 -1.42 14.19
C LEU A 9 4.90 -2.89 13.83
N GLY A 10 3.69 -3.43 13.91
CA GLY A 10 3.36 -4.71 13.28
C GLY A 10 3.07 -4.50 11.80
N VAL A 11 3.56 -5.38 10.94
CA VAL A 11 3.21 -5.40 9.52
C VAL A 11 2.78 -6.81 9.12
N VAL A 12 1.56 -6.96 8.64
CA VAL A 12 1.08 -8.22 8.07
C VAL A 12 1.32 -8.20 6.56
N VAL A 13 2.11 -9.15 6.05
CA VAL A 13 2.49 -9.20 4.63
C VAL A 13 2.05 -10.52 3.96
N PRO A 14 1.76 -10.52 2.64
CA PRO A 14 1.67 -11.76 1.88
C PRO A 14 2.98 -12.56 1.96
N PRO A 15 2.95 -13.89 1.98
CA PRO A 15 4.12 -14.73 2.19
C PRO A 15 5.20 -14.55 1.12
N GLU A 16 4.80 -14.27 -0.12
CA GLU A 16 5.70 -14.11 -1.27
C GLU A 16 6.07 -12.66 -1.57
N ASN A 17 5.50 -11.68 -0.84
CA ASN A 17 5.77 -10.27 -1.12
C ASN A 17 7.23 -9.91 -0.77
N PRO A 18 8.07 -9.54 -1.74
CA PRO A 18 9.48 -9.22 -1.50
C PRO A 18 9.71 -7.73 -1.21
N THR A 19 8.68 -6.90 -1.30
CA THR A 19 8.79 -5.44 -1.38
C THR A 19 8.34 -4.73 -0.11
N ALA A 20 7.26 -5.20 0.51
CA ALA A 20 6.68 -4.51 1.66
C ALA A 20 7.70 -4.30 2.80
N GLU A 21 8.32 -5.38 3.30
CA GLU A 21 9.29 -5.26 4.40
C GLU A 21 10.48 -4.37 4.06
N PRO A 22 11.17 -4.52 2.90
CA PRO A 22 12.25 -3.60 2.52
C PRO A 22 11.82 -2.14 2.36
N GLU A 23 10.63 -1.87 1.80
CA GLU A 23 10.14 -0.49 1.66
C GLU A 23 9.77 0.11 3.03
N PHE A 24 9.09 -0.63 3.93
CA PHE A 24 8.84 -0.15 5.29
C PHE A 24 10.15 0.15 6.04
N SER A 25 11.15 -0.73 5.92
CA SER A 25 12.46 -0.51 6.52
C SER A 25 13.14 0.76 5.98
N GLN A 26 13.07 1.04 4.68
CA GLN A 26 13.63 2.26 4.08
C GLN A 26 12.85 3.52 4.45
N LEU A 27 11.52 3.44 4.48
CA LEU A 27 10.65 4.58 4.75
C LEU A 27 10.73 5.03 6.22
N LEU A 28 10.72 4.07 7.15
CA LEU A 28 10.71 4.33 8.60
C LEU A 28 12.13 4.42 9.18
N GLY A 29 13.11 3.78 8.52
CA GLY A 29 14.49 3.78 8.93
C GLY A 29 14.65 3.25 10.37
N ASP A 30 15.36 4.03 11.17
CA ASP A 30 15.73 3.73 12.54
C ASP A 30 14.82 4.42 13.57
N ALA A 31 13.70 5.01 13.12
CA ALA A 31 12.72 5.67 13.98
C ALA A 31 11.69 4.70 14.58
N VAL A 32 11.57 3.48 14.03
CA VAL A 32 10.54 2.49 14.39
C VAL A 32 11.11 1.08 14.28
N ASN A 33 10.80 0.22 15.23
CA ASN A 33 11.03 -1.22 15.10
C ASN A 33 9.88 -1.86 14.31
N VAL A 34 10.19 -2.52 13.19
CA VAL A 34 9.19 -3.19 12.34
C VAL A 34 9.21 -4.68 12.62
N TYR A 35 8.05 -5.26 12.93
CA TYR A 35 7.85 -6.68 13.18
C TYR A 35 6.86 -7.24 12.16
N ALA A 36 7.29 -8.21 11.35
CA ALA A 36 6.45 -8.80 10.33
C ALA A 36 5.71 -10.06 10.84
N SER A 37 4.46 -10.20 10.43
CA SER A 37 3.71 -11.46 10.44
C SER A 37 3.29 -11.76 9.00
N ARG A 38 3.15 -13.03 8.65
CA ARG A 38 2.83 -13.44 7.27
C ARG A 38 1.48 -14.11 7.20
N PHE A 39 0.74 -13.81 6.12
CA PHE A 39 -0.37 -14.66 5.72
C PHE A 39 0.13 -16.08 5.39
N PRO A 40 -0.72 -17.11 5.53
CA PRO A 40 -0.36 -18.47 5.15
C PRO A 40 -0.20 -18.60 3.63
N VAL A 41 0.63 -19.54 3.20
CA VAL A 41 0.67 -19.98 1.80
C VAL A 41 -0.63 -20.69 1.43
N THR A 42 -1.10 -20.51 0.19
CA THR A 42 -2.33 -21.13 -0.32
C THR A 42 -2.03 -21.90 -1.62
N PRO A 43 -1.29 -23.02 -1.55
CA PRO A 43 -0.87 -23.75 -2.74
C PRO A 43 -2.07 -24.21 -3.57
N GLY A 44 -2.03 -23.93 -4.88
CA GLY A 44 -3.08 -24.31 -5.83
C GLY A 44 -4.34 -23.43 -5.78
N ALA A 45 -4.44 -22.47 -4.86
CA ALA A 45 -5.54 -21.52 -4.85
C ALA A 45 -5.34 -20.45 -5.92
N GLY A 46 -6.39 -20.14 -6.68
CA GLY A 46 -6.40 -18.96 -7.55
C GLY A 46 -6.35 -17.66 -6.74
N LEU A 47 -5.90 -16.57 -7.36
CA LEU A 47 -5.68 -15.29 -6.69
C LEU A 47 -6.88 -14.82 -5.87
N ARG A 48 -8.10 -14.88 -6.43
CA ARG A 48 -9.31 -14.46 -5.70
C ARG A 48 -9.54 -15.26 -4.42
N ALA A 49 -9.47 -16.60 -4.51
CA ALA A 49 -9.65 -17.48 -3.35
C ALA A 49 -8.55 -17.26 -2.29
N MET A 50 -7.30 -17.00 -2.72
CA MET A 50 -6.21 -16.60 -1.82
C MET A 50 -6.55 -15.29 -1.09
N LEU A 51 -7.01 -14.26 -1.80
CA LEU A 51 -7.35 -12.96 -1.20
C LEU A 51 -8.54 -13.05 -0.23
N GLU A 52 -9.56 -13.85 -0.56
CA GLU A 52 -10.69 -14.15 0.33
C GLU A 52 -10.18 -14.86 1.59
N ARG A 53 -9.31 -15.87 1.42
CA ARG A 53 -8.68 -16.58 2.55
C ARG A 53 -7.85 -15.65 3.43
N TYR A 54 -7.13 -14.67 2.88
CA TYR A 54 -6.39 -13.70 3.67
C TYR A 54 -7.30 -12.90 4.61
N ASN A 55 -8.46 -12.45 4.14
CA ASN A 55 -9.42 -11.76 5.01
C ASN A 55 -9.96 -12.70 6.11
N GLU A 56 -10.28 -13.95 5.78
CA GLU A 56 -10.77 -14.93 6.77
C GLU A 56 -9.77 -15.16 7.92
N VAL A 57 -8.47 -15.26 7.60
CA VAL A 57 -7.43 -15.58 8.60
C VAL A 57 -6.81 -14.36 9.25
N LEU A 58 -7.09 -13.15 8.75
CA LEU A 58 -6.45 -11.92 9.23
C LEU A 58 -6.56 -11.72 10.76
N PRO A 59 -7.69 -12.00 11.45
CA PRO A 59 -7.76 -11.89 12.90
C PRO A 59 -6.75 -12.80 13.62
N HIS A 60 -6.53 -14.01 13.09
CA HIS A 60 -5.55 -14.93 13.63
C HIS A 60 -4.11 -14.47 13.35
N VAL A 61 -3.84 -13.96 12.14
CA VAL A 61 -2.51 -13.47 11.75
C VAL A 61 -2.10 -12.24 12.56
N VAL A 62 -3.05 -11.32 12.82
CA VAL A 62 -2.87 -10.18 13.74
C VAL A 62 -2.67 -10.68 15.18
N GLY A 63 -3.48 -11.64 15.64
CA GLY A 63 -3.30 -12.26 16.96
C GLY A 63 -1.96 -12.97 17.14
N GLY A 64 -1.31 -13.38 16.04
CA GLY A 64 0.00 -14.03 16.02
C GLY A 64 1.15 -13.17 16.55
N PHE A 65 0.99 -11.84 16.63
CA PHE A 65 1.95 -10.98 17.34
C PHE A 65 1.98 -11.23 18.86
N GLY A 66 0.96 -11.90 19.40
CA GLY A 66 0.93 -12.35 20.79
C GLY A 66 0.97 -11.19 21.79
N ALA A 67 1.80 -11.33 22.83
CA ALA A 67 1.93 -10.33 23.89
C ALA A 67 2.88 -9.17 23.53
N LEU A 68 3.39 -9.10 22.29
CA LEU A 68 4.22 -7.99 21.85
C LEU A 68 3.38 -6.71 21.83
N ARG A 69 3.74 -5.75 22.69
CA ARG A 69 3.10 -4.43 22.72
C ARG A 69 3.49 -3.66 21.47
N LEU A 70 2.57 -3.56 20.52
CA LEU A 70 2.71 -2.79 19.28
C LEU A 70 1.96 -1.46 19.42
N ASP A 71 2.52 -0.39 18.85
CA ASP A 71 1.91 0.94 18.83
C ASP A 71 0.95 1.12 17.64
N ALA A 72 1.13 0.33 16.59
CA ALA A 72 0.21 0.23 15.46
C ALA A 72 0.46 -1.08 14.69
N ILE A 73 -0.51 -1.50 13.89
CA ILE A 73 -0.41 -2.63 12.96
C ILE A 73 -0.91 -2.20 11.59
N VAL A 74 -0.11 -2.46 10.56
CA VAL A 74 -0.50 -2.30 9.17
C VAL A 74 -0.75 -3.65 8.51
N VAL A 75 -1.85 -3.79 7.80
CA VAL A 75 -2.09 -4.91 6.88
C VAL A 75 -1.63 -4.51 5.49
N ALA A 76 -0.41 -4.91 5.14
CA ALA A 76 0.27 -4.55 3.90
C ALA A 76 -0.17 -5.46 2.75
N CYS A 77 -1.47 -5.51 2.49
CA CYS A 77 -2.10 -6.14 1.33
C CYS A 77 -3.37 -5.36 0.97
N SER A 78 -3.34 -4.53 -0.07
CA SER A 78 -4.54 -3.77 -0.48
C SER A 78 -5.55 -4.62 -1.27
N ALA A 79 -5.07 -5.62 -2.00
CA ALA A 79 -5.89 -6.43 -2.90
C ALA A 79 -7.02 -7.19 -2.18
N SER A 80 -6.77 -7.78 -1.00
CA SER A 80 -7.80 -8.51 -0.25
C SER A 80 -8.86 -7.56 0.30
N HIS A 81 -8.47 -6.35 0.70
CA HIS A 81 -9.36 -5.35 1.27
C HIS A 81 -10.26 -4.69 0.21
N TYR A 82 -9.87 -4.67 -1.08
CA TYR A 82 -10.79 -4.25 -2.14
C TYR A 82 -12.07 -5.08 -2.21
N LEU A 83 -11.98 -6.38 -1.88
CA LEU A 83 -13.10 -7.31 -1.88
C LEU A 83 -14.15 -6.98 -0.80
N LEU A 84 -13.75 -6.27 0.26
CA LEU A 84 -14.63 -5.86 1.35
C LEU A 84 -15.38 -4.56 1.05
N GLY A 85 -14.89 -3.77 0.08
CA GLY A 85 -15.31 -2.38 -0.10
C GLY A 85 -14.83 -1.45 1.02
N PRO A 86 -14.94 -0.12 0.85
CA PRO A 86 -14.35 0.84 1.78
C PRO A 86 -14.94 0.80 3.20
N ASP A 87 -16.25 0.65 3.32
CA ASP A 87 -16.92 0.58 4.63
C ASP A 87 -16.67 -0.77 5.32
N GLY A 88 -16.67 -1.87 4.56
CA GLY A 88 -16.36 -3.21 5.08
C GLY A 88 -14.91 -3.31 5.54
N ASP A 89 -13.98 -2.75 4.77
CA ASP A 89 -12.56 -2.64 5.12
C ASP A 89 -12.36 -1.80 6.40
N ARG A 90 -13.04 -0.66 6.53
CA ARG A 90 -13.02 0.16 7.74
C ARG A 90 -13.53 -0.61 8.95
N ALA A 91 -14.74 -1.17 8.87
CA ALA A 91 -15.36 -1.94 9.95
C ALA A 91 -14.48 -3.12 10.38
N PHE A 92 -13.84 -3.80 9.42
CA PHE A 92 -12.94 -4.90 9.72
C PHE A 92 -11.66 -4.44 10.42
N CYS A 93 -11.07 -3.32 10.00
CA CYS A 93 -9.93 -2.73 10.70
C CYS A 93 -10.28 -2.29 12.13
N ASP A 94 -11.48 -1.74 12.34
CA ASP A 94 -11.95 -1.32 13.67
C ASP A 94 -12.14 -2.54 14.59
N GLU A 95 -12.77 -3.62 14.11
CA GLU A 95 -12.89 -4.90 14.83
C GLU A 95 -11.50 -5.47 15.21
N LEU A 96 -10.55 -5.44 14.28
CA LEU A 96 -9.18 -5.91 14.54
C LEU A 96 -8.48 -5.03 15.57
N SER A 97 -8.70 -3.72 15.54
CA SER A 97 -8.14 -2.77 16.51
C SER A 97 -8.65 -3.04 17.92
N GLU A 98 -9.96 -3.27 18.08
CA GLU A 98 -10.57 -3.64 19.36
C GLU A 98 -9.97 -4.94 19.92
N ARG A 99 -9.81 -5.95 19.07
CA ARG A 99 -9.24 -7.25 19.47
C ARG A 99 -7.75 -7.17 19.83
N ALA A 100 -6.97 -6.40 19.06
CA ALA A 100 -5.54 -6.27 19.27
C ALA A 100 -5.20 -5.30 20.42
N GLY A 101 -6.14 -4.42 20.82
CA GLY A 101 -5.90 -3.37 21.80
C GLY A 101 -4.94 -2.29 21.33
N THR A 102 -4.71 -2.20 20.01
CA THR A 102 -3.82 -1.23 19.35
C THR A 102 -4.39 -0.91 17.95
N PRO A 103 -4.14 0.28 17.38
CA PRO A 103 -4.66 0.61 16.06
C PRO A 103 -4.21 -0.38 14.98
N VAL A 104 -5.17 -0.95 14.25
CA VAL A 104 -4.95 -1.80 13.07
C VAL A 104 -5.51 -1.09 11.85
N ARG A 105 -4.76 -1.06 10.76
CA ARG A 105 -5.19 -0.42 9.51
C ARG A 105 -4.71 -1.17 8.30
N SER A 106 -5.58 -1.34 7.31
CA SER A 106 -5.20 -1.80 5.99
C SER A 106 -4.49 -0.70 5.20
N SER A 107 -3.69 -1.09 4.21
CA SER A 107 -3.10 -0.11 3.29
C SER A 107 -4.16 0.72 2.56
N THR A 108 -5.35 0.17 2.30
CA THR A 108 -6.45 0.90 1.66
C THR A 108 -6.99 2.00 2.56
N GLN A 109 -7.27 1.71 3.84
CA GLN A 109 -7.68 2.75 4.80
C GLN A 109 -6.56 3.76 5.08
N ALA A 110 -5.28 3.35 5.04
CA ALA A 110 -4.15 4.28 5.18
C ALA A 110 -4.05 5.24 3.98
N ILE A 111 -4.31 4.75 2.76
CA ILE A 111 -4.40 5.60 1.56
C ILE A 111 -5.58 6.58 1.70
N LEU A 112 -6.77 6.12 2.13
CA LEU A 112 -7.92 7.02 2.32
C LEU A 112 -7.62 8.13 3.33
N ALA A 113 -6.97 7.79 4.45
CA ALA A 113 -6.55 8.77 5.45
C ALA A 113 -5.52 9.77 4.89
N ALA A 114 -4.60 9.32 4.04
CA ALA A 114 -3.65 10.21 3.37
C ALA A 114 -4.35 11.11 2.34
N CYS A 115 -5.30 10.57 1.56
CA CYS A 115 -6.07 11.36 0.60
C CYS A 115 -6.89 12.45 1.31
N GLU A 116 -7.58 12.10 2.40
CA GLU A 116 -8.34 13.05 3.22
C GLU A 116 -7.44 14.17 3.75
N ALA A 117 -6.29 13.80 4.33
CA ALA A 117 -5.33 14.76 4.88
C ALA A 117 -4.70 15.69 3.83
N LEU A 118 -4.62 15.25 2.57
CA LEU A 118 -4.08 16.03 1.45
C LEU A 118 -5.16 16.78 0.65
N GLY A 119 -6.44 16.60 0.97
CA GLY A 119 -7.54 17.11 0.15
C GLY A 119 -7.62 16.48 -1.25
N VAL A 120 -7.09 15.27 -1.42
CA VAL A 120 -7.15 14.53 -2.69
C VAL A 120 -8.55 13.95 -2.86
N SER A 121 -9.26 14.41 -3.89
CA SER A 121 -10.56 13.88 -4.32
C SER A 121 -10.51 13.17 -5.67
N ARG A 122 -9.38 13.27 -6.39
CA ARG A 122 -9.21 12.72 -7.73
C ARG A 122 -7.84 12.06 -7.88
N LEU A 123 -7.80 10.89 -8.51
CA LEU A 123 -6.56 10.14 -8.71
C LEU A 123 -6.55 9.36 -10.01
N THR A 124 -5.35 9.06 -10.50
CA THR A 124 -5.10 8.03 -11.52
C THR A 124 -4.45 6.83 -10.85
N LEU A 125 -4.95 5.64 -11.16
CA LEU A 125 -4.38 4.39 -10.67
C LEU A 125 -3.18 3.98 -11.53
N VAL A 126 -2.06 3.66 -10.89
CA VAL A 126 -0.95 2.93 -11.51
C VAL A 126 -1.03 1.51 -10.99
N SER A 127 -1.47 0.59 -11.86
CA SER A 127 -1.90 -0.76 -11.47
C SER A 127 -1.02 -1.84 -12.10
N PRO A 128 -0.38 -2.70 -11.29
CA PRO A 128 0.34 -3.88 -11.76
C PRO A 128 -0.56 -5.11 -11.90
N TYR A 129 -1.87 -4.95 -11.73
CA TYR A 129 -2.80 -6.08 -11.63
C TYR A 129 -3.41 -6.49 -12.96
N GLN A 130 -3.78 -7.76 -13.03
CA GLN A 130 -4.70 -8.25 -14.05
C GLN A 130 -6.03 -7.48 -14.07
N PRO A 131 -6.77 -7.46 -15.20
CA PRO A 131 -7.90 -6.55 -15.41
C PRO A 131 -8.95 -6.59 -14.30
N TRP A 132 -9.44 -7.77 -13.91
CA TRP A 132 -10.51 -7.87 -12.91
C TRP A 132 -10.13 -7.26 -11.55
N LEU A 133 -8.85 -7.38 -11.15
CA LEU A 133 -8.38 -6.84 -9.88
C LEU A 133 -8.13 -5.33 -9.99
N THR A 134 -7.72 -4.85 -11.17
CA THR A 134 -7.68 -3.42 -11.46
C THR A 134 -9.08 -2.80 -11.41
N ASP A 135 -10.09 -3.45 -12.00
CA ASP A 135 -11.48 -2.99 -11.98
C ASP A 135 -12.05 -3.01 -10.55
N THR A 136 -11.69 -4.04 -9.77
CA THR A 136 -12.09 -4.15 -8.36
C THR A 136 -11.47 -3.03 -7.51
N SER A 137 -10.18 -2.72 -7.73
CA SER A 137 -9.48 -1.57 -7.13
C SER A 137 -10.15 -0.25 -7.53
N HIS A 138 -10.41 -0.03 -8.82
CA HIS A 138 -11.10 1.16 -9.31
C HIS A 138 -12.44 1.36 -8.61
N ALA A 139 -13.28 0.32 -8.58
CA ALA A 139 -14.59 0.39 -7.95
C ALA A 139 -14.50 0.64 -6.44
N PHE A 140 -13.45 0.17 -5.75
CA PHE A 140 -13.24 0.48 -4.34
C PHE A 140 -13.04 1.99 -4.11
N TRP A 141 -12.17 2.64 -4.89
CA TRP A 141 -11.86 4.06 -4.72
C TRP A 141 -13.04 4.96 -5.09
N GLU A 142 -13.78 4.62 -6.16
CA GLU A 142 -15.04 5.29 -6.52
C GLU A 142 -16.08 5.21 -5.39
N ARG A 143 -16.29 4.02 -4.83
CA ARG A 143 -17.19 3.84 -3.68
C ARG A 143 -16.70 4.56 -2.43
N ALA A 144 -15.41 4.82 -2.32
CA ALA A 144 -14.82 5.59 -1.21
C ALA A 144 -14.96 7.11 -1.41
N GLY A 145 -15.58 7.56 -2.50
CA GLY A 145 -15.82 8.98 -2.78
C GLY A 145 -14.68 9.69 -3.52
N LEU A 146 -13.71 8.93 -4.07
CA LEU A 146 -12.65 9.48 -4.92
C LEU A 146 -13.02 9.29 -6.39
N THR A 147 -12.73 10.27 -7.24
CA THR A 147 -12.83 10.09 -8.70
C THR A 147 -11.55 9.45 -9.24
N VAL A 148 -11.70 8.35 -9.97
CA VAL A 148 -10.62 7.71 -10.72
C VAL A 148 -10.59 8.25 -12.14
N ASP A 149 -9.66 9.17 -12.40
CA ASP A 149 -9.51 9.85 -13.70
C ASP A 149 -9.02 8.94 -14.82
N GLY A 150 -8.39 7.83 -14.45
CA GLY A 150 -7.82 6.89 -15.39
C GLY A 150 -6.99 5.81 -14.72
N VAL A 151 -6.50 4.92 -15.57
CA VAL A 151 -5.70 3.76 -15.16
C VAL A 151 -4.49 3.62 -16.08
N VAL A 152 -3.31 3.53 -15.48
CA VAL A 152 -2.05 3.16 -16.11
C VAL A 152 -1.74 1.72 -15.71
N LEU A 153 -1.92 0.78 -16.64
CA LEU A 153 -1.56 -0.62 -16.44
C LEU A 153 -0.06 -0.84 -16.61
N VAL A 154 0.56 -1.53 -15.65
CA VAL A 154 1.99 -1.84 -15.61
C VAL A 154 2.19 -3.37 -15.56
N PRO A 155 2.10 -4.07 -16.70
CA PRO A 155 2.48 -5.48 -16.78
C PRO A 155 4.00 -5.64 -16.62
N VAL A 156 4.47 -6.87 -16.44
CA VAL A 156 5.91 -7.16 -16.46
C VAL A 156 6.49 -6.99 -17.88
N ASP A 157 7.77 -6.65 -17.96
CA ASP A 157 8.50 -6.49 -19.23
C ASP A 157 9.06 -7.84 -19.75
N GLU A 158 8.26 -8.92 -19.71
CA GLU A 158 8.67 -10.28 -20.13
C GLU A 158 8.04 -10.71 -21.47
N GLY A 159 7.29 -9.81 -22.13
CA GLY A 159 6.48 -10.13 -23.29
C GLY A 159 5.12 -10.75 -22.91
N PRO A 160 4.23 -10.97 -23.89
CA PRO A 160 2.95 -11.61 -23.63
C PRO A 160 3.10 -13.11 -23.33
N ASP A 161 2.11 -13.69 -22.67
CA ASP A 161 2.02 -15.11 -22.40
C ASP A 161 1.74 -15.94 -23.68
N VAL A 162 1.56 -17.26 -23.51
CA VAL A 162 1.29 -18.19 -24.63
C VAL A 162 0.03 -17.86 -25.43
N ASN A 163 -0.89 -17.07 -24.88
CA ASN A 163 -2.13 -16.64 -25.52
C ASN A 163 -2.02 -15.23 -26.13
N GLY A 164 -0.90 -14.54 -25.94
CA GLY A 164 -0.72 -13.16 -26.39
C GLY A 164 -1.15 -12.12 -25.34
N ASP A 165 -1.51 -12.53 -24.13
CA ASP A 165 -1.98 -11.63 -23.08
C ASP A 165 -0.80 -11.07 -22.25
N PRO A 166 -0.85 -9.81 -21.78
CA PRO A 166 0.18 -9.27 -20.91
C PRO A 166 0.28 -10.06 -19.60
N HIS A 167 1.50 -10.36 -19.16
CA HIS A 167 1.72 -10.97 -17.86
C HIS A 167 1.70 -9.91 -16.74
N TYR A 168 0.98 -10.21 -15.66
CA TYR A 168 0.83 -9.33 -14.50
C TYR A 168 1.35 -10.01 -13.25
N ASP A 169 2.51 -9.56 -12.80
CA ASP A 169 3.09 -9.93 -11.51
C ASP A 169 3.59 -8.65 -10.82
N PRO A 170 2.94 -8.19 -9.73
CA PRO A 170 3.39 -7.00 -9.01
C PRO A 170 4.83 -7.13 -8.49
N TYR A 171 5.33 -8.34 -8.21
CA TYR A 171 6.64 -8.57 -7.61
C TYR A 171 7.79 -8.48 -8.62
N ALA A 172 7.49 -8.50 -9.92
CA ALA A 172 8.47 -8.43 -11.01
C ALA A 172 8.44 -7.09 -11.77
N VAL A 173 7.59 -6.14 -11.36
CA VAL A 173 7.52 -4.80 -11.98
C VAL A 173 8.76 -3.97 -11.62
N THR A 174 9.40 -3.39 -12.63
CA THR A 174 10.57 -2.52 -12.46
C THR A 174 10.20 -1.03 -12.46
N ALA A 175 11.03 -0.21 -11.83
CA ALA A 175 10.88 1.26 -11.89
C ALA A 175 10.93 1.80 -13.33
N ALA A 176 11.74 1.19 -14.20
CA ALA A 176 11.81 1.56 -15.61
C ALA A 176 10.48 1.30 -16.34
N ALA A 177 9.86 0.14 -16.10
CA ALA A 177 8.54 -0.20 -16.63
C ALA A 177 7.50 0.83 -16.18
N ILE A 178 7.45 1.13 -14.87
CA ILE A 178 6.54 2.14 -14.31
C ILE A 178 6.68 3.49 -15.02
N LEU A 179 7.92 4.03 -15.08
CA LEU A 179 8.19 5.33 -15.68
C LEU A 179 7.85 5.37 -17.17
N ARG A 180 8.15 4.30 -17.91
CA ARG A 180 7.81 4.16 -19.33
C ARG A 180 6.28 4.24 -19.53
N ARG A 181 5.51 3.45 -18.78
CA ARG A 181 4.04 3.39 -18.89
C ARG A 181 3.36 4.71 -18.53
N ILE A 182 3.89 5.44 -17.55
CA ILE A 182 3.41 6.78 -17.19
C ILE A 182 3.68 7.77 -18.33
N ARG A 183 4.87 7.76 -18.93
CA ARG A 183 5.25 8.66 -20.04
C ARG A 183 4.46 8.42 -21.33
N GLU A 184 3.94 7.21 -21.52
CA GLU A 184 3.08 6.85 -22.65
C GLU A 184 1.64 7.41 -22.53
N ARG A 185 1.31 8.08 -21.42
CA ARG A 185 -0.04 8.58 -21.13
C ARG A 185 -0.01 10.08 -20.88
N GLU A 186 -1.03 10.77 -21.40
CA GLU A 186 -1.32 12.13 -20.97
C GLU A 186 -2.17 12.08 -19.70
N LEU A 187 -1.64 12.59 -18.60
CA LEU A 187 -2.28 12.57 -17.28
C LEU A 187 -2.75 13.98 -16.91
N PRO A 188 -3.97 14.15 -16.37
CA PRO A 188 -4.44 15.46 -15.88
C PRO A 188 -3.41 16.07 -14.93
N ARG A 189 -3.20 17.39 -14.95
CA ARG A 189 -2.11 18.05 -14.18
C ARG A 189 -2.34 18.10 -12.67
N ASP A 190 -3.59 17.97 -12.24
CA ASP A 190 -4.08 18.10 -10.87
C ASP A 190 -4.44 16.77 -10.21
N THR A 191 -4.43 15.66 -10.96
CA THR A 191 -4.72 14.32 -10.41
C THR A 191 -3.58 13.80 -9.53
N ALA A 192 -3.89 13.12 -8.44
CA ALA A 192 -2.88 12.37 -7.69
C ALA A 192 -2.56 11.05 -8.42
N LEU A 193 -1.33 10.56 -8.31
CA LEU A 193 -0.98 9.22 -8.80
C LEU A 193 -0.97 8.24 -7.64
N LEU A 194 -1.83 7.22 -7.70
CA LEU A 194 -1.86 6.14 -6.72
C LEU A 194 -1.25 4.87 -7.31
N PHE A 195 -0.06 4.52 -6.85
CA PHE A 195 0.63 3.27 -7.16
C PHE A 195 0.06 2.17 -6.26
N THR A 196 -0.77 1.33 -6.86
CA THR A 196 -1.57 0.35 -6.12
C THR A 196 -0.74 -0.90 -5.79
N GLY A 197 -1.03 -1.47 -4.62
CA GLY A 197 -0.36 -2.67 -4.15
C GLY A 197 0.84 -2.40 -3.26
N THR A 198 1.14 -3.38 -2.42
CA THR A 198 2.29 -3.37 -1.51
C THR A 198 3.45 -4.22 -2.05
N GLY A 199 3.24 -4.88 -3.19
CA GLY A 199 4.19 -5.76 -3.86
C GLY A 199 4.96 -5.12 -5.01
N MET A 200 4.45 -4.02 -5.57
CA MET A 200 5.13 -3.31 -6.65
C MET A 200 6.22 -2.41 -6.06
N GLY A 201 7.48 -2.62 -6.46
CA GLY A 201 8.62 -1.82 -6.02
C GLY A 201 8.55 -0.41 -6.62
N THR A 202 8.14 0.58 -5.81
CA THR A 202 7.71 1.89 -6.32
C THR A 202 8.65 3.03 -5.96
N LEU A 203 9.43 2.92 -4.88
CA LEU A 203 10.20 4.05 -4.33
C LEU A 203 11.15 4.70 -5.35
N ALA A 204 11.85 3.90 -6.17
CA ALA A 204 12.77 4.43 -7.18
C ALA A 204 12.05 5.22 -8.29
N ALA A 205 10.89 4.73 -8.76
CA ALA A 205 10.08 5.47 -9.73
C ALA A 205 9.51 6.75 -9.13
N LEU A 206 9.05 6.70 -7.86
CA LEU A 206 8.55 7.88 -7.16
C LEU A 206 9.62 8.94 -6.96
N ALA A 207 10.86 8.56 -6.62
CA ALA A 207 11.95 9.51 -6.46
C ALA A 207 12.20 10.30 -7.75
N GLU A 208 12.17 9.62 -8.90
CA GLU A 208 12.35 10.25 -10.20
C GLU A 208 11.15 11.12 -10.61
N LEU A 209 9.91 10.65 -10.38
CA LEU A 209 8.70 11.43 -10.64
C LEU A 209 8.60 12.66 -9.73
N ALA A 210 8.95 12.54 -8.45
CA ALA A 210 8.93 13.67 -7.51
C ALA A 210 9.92 14.77 -7.92
N ARG A 211 11.04 14.40 -8.57
CA ARG A 211 12.01 15.33 -9.14
C ARG A 211 11.49 16.01 -10.40
N GLN A 212 10.81 15.28 -11.28
CA GLN A 212 10.28 15.78 -12.55
C GLN A 212 9.00 16.62 -12.37
N GLU A 213 8.13 16.22 -11.45
CA GLU A 213 6.84 16.87 -11.15
C GLU A 213 6.73 17.25 -9.66
N PRO A 214 7.46 18.29 -9.19
CA PRO A 214 7.53 18.62 -7.76
C PRO A 214 6.21 19.02 -7.11
N ARG A 215 5.14 19.28 -7.88
CA ARG A 215 3.80 19.60 -7.37
C ARG A 215 2.83 18.41 -7.44
N ARG A 216 3.21 17.32 -8.11
CA ARG A 216 2.35 16.14 -8.22
C ARG A 216 2.28 15.43 -6.88
N THR A 217 1.06 15.10 -6.47
CA THR A 217 0.82 14.18 -5.35
C THR A 217 1.06 12.75 -5.81
N LEU A 218 2.01 12.07 -5.17
CA LEU A 218 2.37 10.68 -5.44
C LEU A 218 2.08 9.87 -4.18
N LEU A 219 1.24 8.84 -4.30
CA LEU A 219 0.84 7.95 -3.21
C LEU A 219 1.13 6.50 -3.57
N THR A 220 1.62 5.73 -2.61
CA THR A 220 1.72 4.27 -2.74
C THR A 220 1.10 3.62 -1.52
N SER A 221 0.73 2.34 -1.64
CA SER A 221 0.19 1.59 -0.51
C SER A 221 1.17 1.58 0.68
N ASN A 222 2.46 1.35 0.43
CA ASN A 222 3.48 1.32 1.47
C ASN A 222 3.80 2.73 2.02
N LEU A 223 3.86 3.75 1.18
CA LEU A 223 4.13 5.14 1.59
C LEU A 223 3.02 5.70 2.48
N ALA A 224 1.76 5.54 2.08
CA ALA A 224 0.61 5.98 2.87
C ALA A 224 0.50 5.19 4.18
N SER A 225 0.79 3.89 4.15
CA SER A 225 0.82 3.06 5.36
C SER A 225 1.92 3.48 6.34
N ALA A 226 3.13 3.79 5.86
CA ALA A 226 4.22 4.28 6.69
C ALA A 226 3.89 5.64 7.32
N TRP A 227 3.27 6.54 6.55
CA TRP A 227 2.78 7.82 7.06
C TRP A 227 1.72 7.65 8.14
N TRP A 228 0.73 6.79 7.91
CA TRP A 228 -0.31 6.49 8.89
C TRP A 228 0.28 5.86 10.16
N ALA A 229 1.22 4.92 10.00
CA ALA A 229 1.88 4.24 11.11
C ALA A 229 2.67 5.21 11.99
N ARG A 230 3.43 6.14 11.40
CA ARG A 230 4.16 7.17 12.16
C ARG A 230 3.23 7.99 13.04
N ARG A 231 2.12 8.46 12.47
CA ARG A 231 1.11 9.25 13.21
C ARG A 231 0.45 8.44 14.32
N SER A 232 0.10 7.19 14.05
CA SER A 232 -0.55 6.31 15.03
C SER A 232 0.38 5.93 16.17
N ALA A 233 1.68 5.80 15.88
CA ALA A 233 2.73 5.55 16.86
C ALA A 233 3.19 6.82 17.61
N GLY A 234 2.56 7.97 17.40
CA GLY A 234 2.90 9.23 18.08
C GLY A 234 4.25 9.81 17.69
N ILE A 235 4.77 9.47 16.51
CA ILE A 235 6.08 9.93 16.03
C ILE A 235 5.92 11.33 15.46
N THR A 236 6.57 12.30 16.11
CA THR A 236 6.45 13.73 15.76
C THR A 236 7.70 14.31 15.13
N ASP A 237 8.80 13.54 15.05
CA ASP A 237 9.99 14.00 14.35
C ASP A 237 9.74 14.07 12.83
N GLU A 238 10.56 14.82 12.11
CA GLU A 238 10.46 14.87 10.66
C GLU A 238 10.93 13.54 10.05
N ALA A 239 10.19 12.97 9.09
CA ALA A 239 10.62 11.75 8.43
C ALA A 239 11.99 11.91 7.76
N ARG A 240 12.86 10.91 7.96
CA ARG A 240 14.19 10.88 7.34
C ARG A 240 14.14 10.61 5.85
N HIS A 241 13.24 9.72 5.41
CA HIS A 241 13.09 9.37 4.00
C HIS A 241 12.48 10.53 3.19
N PRO A 242 13.09 10.98 2.08
CA PRO A 242 12.64 12.16 1.34
C PRO A 242 11.19 12.08 0.84
N LEU A 243 10.75 10.90 0.36
CA LEU A 243 9.36 10.72 -0.10
C LEU A 243 8.35 10.81 1.04
N LEU A 244 8.68 10.27 2.21
CA LEU A 244 7.79 10.29 3.37
C LEU A 244 7.71 11.70 3.97
N ARG A 245 8.86 12.39 4.06
CA ARG A 245 8.91 13.81 4.44
C ARG A 245 8.11 14.69 3.49
N ARG A 246 8.22 14.44 2.19
CA ARG A 246 7.45 15.15 1.16
C ARG A 246 5.95 14.97 1.39
N LEU A 247 5.51 13.75 1.70
CA LEU A 247 4.11 13.47 2.04
C LEU A 247 3.68 14.18 3.33
N GLU A 248 4.47 14.10 4.40
CA GLU A 248 4.18 14.76 5.68
C GLU A 248 4.04 16.28 5.54
N ARG A 249 4.93 16.92 4.79
CA ARG A 249 4.89 18.38 4.56
C ARG A 249 3.70 18.83 3.71
N ALA A 250 3.13 17.95 2.90
CA ALA A 250 1.98 18.27 2.06
C ALA A 250 0.64 18.21 2.82
N VAL A 251 0.63 17.61 4.01
CA VAL A 251 -0.55 17.49 4.90
C VAL A 251 -0.72 18.72 5.81
N VAL A 252 0.33 19.55 5.96
CA VAL A 252 0.35 20.74 6.84
C VAL A 252 -0.09 21.98 6.08
#